data_AF-A0A961V4I6-F1
#
_entry.id   AF-A0A961V4I6-F1
#
_cell.length_a   1.000
_cell.length_b   1.000
_cell.length_c   1.000
_cell.angle_alpha   90.00
_cell.angle_beta   90.00
_cell.angle_gamma   90.00
#
_symmetry.space_group_name_H-M   'P 1'
#
loop_
_entity.id
_entity.type
_entity.pdbx_description
1 polymer ?
#
loop_
_entity_poly.entity_id
_entity_poly.type
_entity_poly.pdbx_seq_one_letter_code
_entity_poly.pdbx_strand_id
1 'polypeptide(L)'
;MTAQETNTAATAGQRKKRSLGLTAALCAVFVAGMVGMAFASVPLYRIFCQVTGYGGTTQQATSAPEKALDRKITVRFDANIVNGLGWSFRPLTRSIDLKVGETGKAIFLAENRGTTTTTGSAVFNVSPLDVGAY
;
A
#
# COMPACT_ATOMS: atom_id res chain seq x y z
N MET A 1 -40.45 -43.24 47.76
CA MET A 1 -39.48 -42.15 47.96
C MET A 1 -38.20 -42.40 47.14
N THR A 2 -38.28 -42.52 45.81
CA THR A 2 -37.12 -42.95 44.97
C THR A 2 -36.91 -42.11 43.70
N ALA A 3 -37.49 -40.91 43.58
CA ALA A 3 -37.48 -40.15 42.33
C ALA A 3 -36.58 -38.90 42.29
N GLN A 4 -35.78 -38.59 43.33
CA GLN A 4 -35.01 -37.33 43.39
C GLN A 4 -33.48 -37.44 43.15
N GLU A 5 -32.86 -38.62 43.19
CA GLU A 5 -31.40 -38.71 43.02
C GLU A 5 -30.91 -38.63 41.56
N THR A 6 -31.75 -38.99 40.58
CA THR A 6 -31.35 -39.00 39.17
C THR A 6 -31.26 -37.60 38.53
N ASN A 7 -31.99 -36.61 39.06
CA ASN A 7 -31.99 -35.24 38.51
C ASN A 7 -30.78 -34.39 38.96
N THR A 8 -30.19 -34.66 40.12
CA THR A 8 -29.09 -33.84 40.66
C THR A 8 -27.76 -34.15 39.95
N ALA A 9 -27.52 -35.41 39.57
CA ALA A 9 -26.31 -35.84 38.86
C ALA A 9 -26.27 -35.37 37.39
N ALA A 10 -27.41 -35.38 36.69
CA ALA A 10 -27.50 -34.93 35.30
C ALA A 10 -27.24 -33.42 35.15
N THR A 11 -27.72 -32.61 36.10
CA THR A 11 -27.62 -31.14 36.07
C THR A 11 -26.19 -30.65 36.36
N ALA A 12 -25.44 -31.33 37.23
CA ALA A 12 -24.05 -31.00 37.54
C ALA A 12 -23.11 -31.27 36.34
N GLY A 13 -23.29 -32.41 35.64
CA GLY A 13 -22.53 -32.74 34.43
C GLY A 13 -22.83 -31.79 33.26
N GLN A 14 -24.08 -31.36 33.11
CA GLN A 14 -24.47 -30.39 32.08
C GLN A 14 -23.96 -28.96 32.37
N ARG A 15 -23.98 -28.48 33.62
CA ARG A 15 -23.38 -27.17 33.97
C ARG A 15 -21.87 -27.12 33.73
N LYS A 16 -21.16 -28.21 34.04
CA LYS A 16 -19.71 -28.30 33.82
C LYS A 16 -19.34 -28.36 32.33
N LYS A 17 -20.11 -29.11 31.51
CA LYS A 17 -19.94 -29.11 30.04
C LYS A 17 -20.33 -27.77 29.40
N ARG A 18 -21.37 -27.09 29.91
CA ARG A 18 -21.79 -25.76 29.43
C ARG A 18 -20.77 -24.66 29.76
N SER A 19 -20.18 -24.68 30.95
CA SER A 19 -19.13 -23.72 31.33
C SER A 19 -17.83 -23.97 30.56
N LEU A 20 -17.41 -25.22 30.38
CA LEU A 20 -16.22 -25.53 29.57
C LEU A 20 -16.42 -25.16 28.09
N GLY A 21 -17.62 -25.42 27.54
CA GLY A 21 -17.97 -25.03 26.17
C GLY A 21 -18.03 -23.52 25.99
N LEU A 22 -18.54 -22.78 26.99
CA LEU A 22 -18.56 -21.31 26.97
C LEU A 22 -17.14 -20.73 27.02
N THR A 23 -16.28 -21.26 27.90
CA THR A 23 -14.88 -20.81 27.98
C THR A 23 -14.12 -21.12 26.69
N ALA A 24 -14.32 -22.30 26.10
CA ALA A 24 -13.73 -22.66 24.82
C ALA A 24 -14.21 -21.74 23.68
N ALA A 25 -15.50 -21.39 23.65
CA ALA A 25 -16.06 -20.45 22.69
C ALA A 25 -15.47 -19.04 22.86
N LEU A 26 -15.31 -18.56 24.09
CA LEU A 26 -14.67 -17.27 24.37
C LEU A 26 -13.20 -17.24 23.91
N CYS A 27 -12.45 -18.31 24.19
CA CYS A 27 -11.07 -18.44 23.70
C CYS A 27 -10.99 -18.47 22.17
N ALA A 28 -11.91 -19.20 21.52
CA ALA A 28 -11.97 -19.26 20.06
C ALA A 28 -12.30 -17.90 19.43
N VAL A 29 -13.24 -17.15 20.00
CA VAL A 29 -13.58 -15.79 19.56
C VAL A 29 -12.40 -14.83 19.75
N PHE A 30 -11.68 -14.93 20.87
CA PHE A 30 -10.50 -14.11 21.12
C PHE A 30 -9.39 -14.36 20.09
N VAL A 31 -9.09 -15.63 19.81
CA VAL A 31 -8.09 -16.01 18.80
C VAL A 31 -8.54 -15.56 17.40
N ALA A 32 -9.81 -15.77 17.05
CA ALA A 32 -10.35 -15.31 15.77
C ALA A 32 -10.28 -13.78 15.64
N GLY A 33 -10.53 -13.04 16.72
CA GLY A 33 -10.38 -11.58 16.77
C GLY A 33 -8.94 -11.12 16.55
N MET A 34 -7.96 -11.77 17.17
CA MET A 34 -6.54 -11.46 16.96
C MET A 34 -6.11 -11.71 15.50
N VAL A 35 -6.54 -12.83 14.91
CA VAL A 35 -6.26 -13.15 13.50
C VAL A 35 -6.95 -12.15 12.56
N GLY A 36 -8.19 -11.77 12.88
CA GLY A 36 -8.94 -10.75 12.13
C GLY A 36 -8.23 -9.39 12.15
N MET A 37 -7.72 -8.95 13.30
CA MET A 37 -6.94 -7.71 13.41
C MET A 37 -5.63 -7.78 12.62
N ALA A 38 -4.92 -8.91 12.66
CA ALA A 38 -3.69 -9.09 11.90
C ALA A 38 -3.94 -8.95 10.39
N PHE A 39 -5.00 -9.60 9.87
CA PHE A 39 -5.40 -9.48 8.47
C PHE A 39 -5.91 -8.08 8.10
N ALA A 40 -6.61 -7.39 9.02
CA ALA A 40 -7.10 -6.03 8.82
C ALA A 40 -5.99 -4.95 8.87
N SER A 41 -4.83 -5.25 9.46
CA SER A 41 -3.72 -4.29 9.55
C SER A 41 -3.20 -3.86 8.17
N VAL A 42 -3.09 -4.80 7.22
CA VAL A 42 -2.57 -4.55 5.88
C VAL A 42 -3.44 -3.57 5.09
N PRO A 43 -4.77 -3.77 4.92
CA PRO A 43 -5.61 -2.80 4.23
C PRO A 43 -5.70 -1.46 4.98
N LEU A 44 -5.67 -1.45 6.31
CA LEU A 44 -5.63 -0.21 7.09
C LEU A 44 -4.35 0.60 6.79
N TYR A 45 -3.20 -0.08 6.72
CA TYR A 45 -1.93 0.54 6.36
C TYR A 45 -1.94 1.07 4.92
N ARG A 46 -2.55 0.34 3.99
CA ARG A 46 -2.71 0.80 2.60
C ARG A 46 -3.56 2.06 2.50
N ILE A 47 -4.69 2.12 3.21
CA ILE A 47 -5.54 3.31 3.26
C ILE A 47 -4.78 4.48 3.88
N PHE A 48 -4.04 4.23 4.96
CA PHE A 48 -3.20 5.23 5.59
C PHE A 48 -2.14 5.78 4.62
N CYS A 49 -1.37 4.91 3.95
CA CYS A 49 -0.36 5.32 2.97
C CYS A 49 -0.98 6.06 1.77
N GLN A 50 -2.18 5.66 1.34
CA GLN A 50 -2.88 6.31 0.24
C GLN A 50 -3.36 7.72 0.61
N VAL A 51 -3.96 7.89 1.80
CA VAL A 51 -4.46 9.21 2.26
C VAL A 51 -3.31 10.16 2.59
N THR A 52 -2.22 9.65 3.16
CA THR A 52 -1.09 10.47 3.62
C THR A 52 0.01 10.67 2.58
N GLY A 53 0.04 9.87 1.50
CA GLY A 53 1.13 9.88 0.52
C GLY A 53 2.44 9.27 1.04
N TYR A 54 2.43 8.60 2.20
CA TYR A 54 3.62 8.04 2.84
C TYR A 54 4.27 6.96 1.93
N GLY A 55 5.57 7.11 1.67
CA GLY A 55 6.33 6.21 0.77
C GLY A 55 6.23 6.53 -0.73
N GLY A 56 5.69 7.69 -1.11
CA GLY A 56 5.66 8.14 -2.51
C GLY A 56 4.53 7.53 -3.35
N THR A 57 3.47 7.02 -2.70
CA THR A 57 2.27 6.54 -3.39
C THR A 57 1.49 7.74 -3.93
N THR A 58 1.53 7.94 -5.24
CA THR A 58 0.85 9.06 -5.89
C THR A 58 -0.65 8.83 -5.93
N GLN A 59 -1.45 9.77 -5.45
CA GLN A 59 -2.90 9.74 -5.63
C GLN A 59 -3.18 9.93 -7.13
N GLN A 60 -3.66 8.88 -7.82
CA GLN A 60 -4.16 9.06 -9.18
C GLN A 60 -5.46 9.85 -9.12
N ALA A 61 -5.38 11.17 -9.32
CA ALA A 61 -6.54 11.99 -9.55
C ALA A 61 -7.11 11.68 -10.95
N THR A 62 -8.26 11.02 -11.01
CA THR A 62 -8.99 10.69 -12.25
C THR A 62 -9.54 11.94 -12.96
N SER A 63 -9.48 13.12 -12.33
CA SER A 63 -10.02 14.36 -12.88
C SER A 63 -8.95 15.46 -12.89
N ALA A 64 -8.80 16.11 -14.04
CA ALA A 64 -7.92 17.26 -14.20
C ALA A 64 -8.43 18.43 -13.34
N PRO A 65 -7.55 19.24 -12.71
CA PRO A 65 -7.97 20.41 -11.96
C PRO A 65 -8.77 21.37 -12.86
N GLU A 66 -9.96 21.77 -12.42
CA GLU A 66 -10.89 22.64 -13.16
C GLU A 66 -10.32 24.05 -13.40
N LYS A 67 -9.25 24.43 -12.69
CA LYS A 67 -8.54 25.71 -12.86
C LYS A 67 -7.04 25.50 -12.81
N ALA A 68 -6.36 25.87 -13.90
CA ALA A 68 -4.93 26.08 -13.87
C ALA A 68 -4.63 27.30 -12.98
N LEU A 69 -3.96 27.09 -11.86
CA LEU A 69 -3.40 28.20 -11.08
C LEU A 69 -2.19 28.75 -11.86
N ASP A 70 -2.04 30.07 -11.95
CA ASP A 70 -0.88 30.73 -12.62
C ASP A 70 0.48 30.52 -11.92
N ARG A 71 0.54 29.57 -10.98
CA ARG A 71 1.79 29.13 -10.36
C ARG A 71 2.54 28.25 -11.34
N LYS A 72 3.73 28.70 -11.76
CA LYS A 72 4.68 27.88 -12.53
C LYS A 72 5.46 26.96 -11.59
N ILE A 73 5.58 25.70 -11.98
CA ILE A 73 6.40 24.69 -11.31
C ILE A 73 7.44 24.20 -12.32
N THR A 74 8.69 24.13 -11.88
CA THR A 74 9.78 23.53 -12.67
C THR A 74 9.90 22.06 -12.29
N VAL A 75 9.55 21.17 -13.21
CA VAL A 75 9.75 19.73 -13.05
C VAL A 75 11.13 19.38 -13.60
N ARG A 76 11.97 18.75 -12.77
CA ARG A 76 13.29 18.28 -13.15
C ARG A 76 13.28 16.77 -13.36
N PHE A 77 13.80 16.33 -14.50
CA PHE A 77 13.94 14.92 -14.83
C PHE A 77 15.36 14.46 -14.58
N ASP A 78 15.50 13.50 -13.68
CA ASP A 78 16.76 12.86 -13.36
C ASP A 78 16.75 11.42 -13.89
N ALA A 79 17.90 10.97 -14.37
CA ALA A 79 18.07 9.66 -14.99
C ALA A 79 19.35 9.03 -14.48
N ASN A 80 19.20 8.01 -13.63
CA ASN A 80 20.31 7.27 -13.05
C ASN A 80 20.36 5.86 -13.64
N ILE A 81 21.58 5.39 -13.89
CA ILE A 81 21.88 4.01 -14.29
C ILE A 81 22.72 3.35 -13.21
N VAL A 82 22.55 2.05 -13.02
CA VAL A 82 23.40 1.28 -12.10
C VAL A 82 24.81 1.15 -12.69
N ASN A 83 25.83 1.26 -11.85
CA ASN A 83 27.22 1.05 -12.25
C ASN A 83 27.39 -0.35 -12.86
N GLY A 84 27.99 -0.42 -14.05
CA GLY A 84 28.23 -1.67 -14.78
C GLY A 84 27.17 -2.02 -15.83
N LEU A 85 26.03 -1.34 -15.86
CA LEU A 85 25.09 -1.43 -16.98
C LEU A 85 25.60 -0.53 -18.12
N GLY A 86 26.04 -1.12 -19.23
CA GLY A 86 26.57 -0.43 -20.41
C GLY A 86 25.51 0.36 -21.20
N TRP A 87 24.52 0.95 -20.53
CA TRP A 87 23.40 1.65 -21.14
C TRP A 87 23.54 3.15 -20.93
N SER A 88 23.24 3.93 -21.95
CA SER A 88 23.08 5.38 -21.84
C SER A 88 21.60 5.69 -21.69
N PHE A 89 21.18 6.08 -20.49
CA PHE A 89 19.83 6.55 -20.21
C PHE A 89 19.86 8.04 -19.87
N ARG A 90 19.14 8.87 -20.65
CA ARG A 90 19.11 10.33 -20.43
C ARG A 90 17.76 10.93 -20.82
N PRO A 91 17.27 11.96 -20.12
CA PRO A 91 16.13 12.73 -20.56
C PRO A 91 16.54 13.58 -21.77
N LEU A 92 15.62 13.77 -22.72
CA LEU A 92 15.83 14.71 -23.83
C LEU A 92 15.84 16.16 -23.32
N THR A 93 14.99 16.44 -22.33
CA THR A 93 14.87 17.75 -21.67
C THR A 93 15.00 17.55 -20.17
N ARG A 94 15.99 18.19 -19.53
CA ARG A 94 16.27 18.03 -18.09
C ARG A 94 15.28 18.77 -17.18
N SER A 95 14.62 19.79 -17.68
CA SER A 95 13.67 20.59 -16.93
C SER A 95 12.56 21.13 -17.83
N ILE A 96 11.32 21.03 -17.38
CA ILE A 96 10.18 21.69 -18.03
C ILE A 96 9.48 22.59 -17.02
N ASP A 97 9.13 23.79 -17.47
CA ASP A 97 8.29 24.69 -16.69
C ASP A 97 6.84 24.48 -17.11
N LEU A 98 6.01 24.06 -16.16
CA LEU A 98 4.59 23.80 -16.37
C LEU A 98 3.77 24.67 -15.41
N LYS A 99 2.57 25.06 -15.82
CA LYS A 99 1.60 25.61 -14.87
C LYS A 99 0.96 24.50 -14.05
N VAL A 100 0.55 24.81 -12.82
CA VAL A 100 -0.25 23.87 -12.02
C VAL A 100 -1.52 23.51 -12.79
N GLY A 101 -1.74 22.21 -13.03
CA GLY A 101 -2.87 21.69 -13.83
C GLY A 101 -2.57 21.50 -15.32
N GLU A 102 -1.37 21.84 -15.79
CA GLU A 102 -0.93 21.61 -17.17
C GLU A 102 -0.32 20.21 -17.33
N THR A 103 -0.79 19.45 -18.32
CA THR A 103 -0.24 18.13 -18.66
C THR A 103 1.04 18.29 -19.48
N GLY A 104 2.20 17.99 -18.88
CA GLY A 104 3.48 17.95 -19.57
C GLY A 104 3.89 16.54 -20.02
N LYS A 105 4.60 16.45 -21.14
CA LYS A 105 5.20 15.20 -21.64
C LYS A 105 6.72 15.24 -21.49
N ALA A 106 7.29 14.19 -20.90
CA ALA A 106 8.73 13.98 -20.84
C ALA A 106 9.15 12.87 -21.80
N ILE A 107 10.25 13.06 -22.51
CA ILE A 107 10.82 12.05 -23.43
C ILE A 107 12.20 11.64 -22.89
N PHE A 108 12.41 10.33 -22.78
CA PHE A 108 13.68 9.73 -22.37
C PHE A 108 14.26 8.90 -23.50
N LEU A 109 15.58 8.90 -23.62
CA LEU A 109 16.32 8.09 -24.57
C LEU A 109 17.13 7.03 -23.81
N ALA A 110 16.92 5.76 -24.18
CA ALA A 110 17.65 4.61 -23.68
C ALA A 110 18.41 3.96 -24.83
N GLU A 111 19.73 3.88 -24.71
CA GLU A 111 20.62 3.28 -25.72
C GLU A 111 21.48 2.21 -25.06
N ASN A 112 21.39 0.96 -25.51
CA ASN A 112 22.30 -0.11 -25.08
C ASN A 112 23.63 0.04 -25.84
N ARG A 113 24.70 0.38 -25.11
CA ARG A 113 26.08 0.45 -25.64
C ARG A 113 26.91 -0.78 -25.29
N GLY A 114 26.29 -1.80 -24.72
CA GLY A 114 26.90 -3.09 -24.45
C GLY A 114 27.05 -3.94 -25.70
N THR A 115 27.91 -4.94 -25.63
CA THR A 115 28.14 -5.92 -26.69
C THR A 115 27.11 -7.06 -26.67
N THR A 116 26.25 -7.12 -25.66
CA THR A 116 25.26 -8.18 -25.46
C THR A 116 23.85 -7.62 -25.29
N THR A 117 22.86 -8.35 -25.80
CA THR A 117 21.45 -8.06 -25.55
C THR A 117 21.19 -8.19 -24.05
N THR A 118 20.75 -7.09 -23.45
CA THR A 118 20.48 -6.99 -22.02
C THR A 118 19.02 -6.59 -21.83
N THR A 119 18.40 -7.03 -20.74
CA THR A 119 17.05 -6.61 -20.33
C THR A 119 17.17 -5.86 -19.01
N GLY A 120 16.55 -4.69 -18.92
CA GLY A 120 16.51 -3.88 -17.70
C GLY A 120 15.07 -3.49 -17.34
N SER A 121 14.79 -3.38 -16.05
CA SER A 121 13.56 -2.78 -15.54
C SER A 121 13.86 -1.40 -14.98
N ALA A 122 13.07 -0.40 -15.34
CA ALA A 122 13.19 0.95 -14.82
C ALA A 122 12.14 1.18 -13.75
N VAL A 123 12.57 1.59 -12.56
CA VAL A 123 11.70 2.11 -11.50
C VAL A 123 11.80 3.64 -11.49
N PHE A 124 10.67 4.31 -11.24
CA PHE A 124 10.62 5.77 -11.13
C PHE A 124 10.32 6.18 -9.69
N ASN A 125 10.83 7.34 -9.28
CA ASN A 125 10.47 8.01 -8.05
C ASN A 125 10.16 9.49 -8.34
N VAL A 126 9.37 10.11 -7.44
CA VAL A 126 9.06 11.53 -7.48
C VAL A 126 9.51 12.13 -6.15
N SER A 127 10.16 13.29 -6.22
CA SER A 127 10.63 14.05 -5.05
C SER A 127 10.38 15.53 -5.31
N PRO A 128 9.99 16.34 -4.31
CA PRO A 128 9.75 16.02 -2.89
C PRO A 128 8.55 15.10 -2.58
N LEU A 129 8.56 14.43 -1.42
CA LEU A 129 7.46 13.57 -0.96
C LEU A 129 6.11 14.32 -0.87
N ASP A 130 6.16 15.61 -0.51
CA ASP A 130 4.97 16.47 -0.37
C ASP A 130 4.22 16.72 -1.69
N VAL A 131 4.88 16.53 -2.84
CA VAL A 131 4.29 16.74 -4.17
C VAL A 131 3.91 15.43 -4.86
N GLY A 132 4.27 14.27 -4.30
CA GLY A 132 3.83 12.98 -4.84
C GLY A 132 2.33 12.77 -4.67
N ALA A 133 1.70 13.39 -3.67
CA ALA A 133 0.29 13.21 -3.36
C ALA A 133 -0.69 14.05 -4.20
N TYR A 134 -0.20 14.97 -5.05
CA TYR A 134 -0.99 15.91 -5.86
C TYR A 134 -0.75 15.70 -7.35
#